data_AF-A0A2M7QKE4-F1
#
_entry.id   AF-A0A2M7QKE4-F1
#
_cell.length_a   1.000
_cell.length_b   1.000
_cell.length_c   1.000
_cell.angle_alpha   90.00
_cell.angle_beta   90.00
_cell.angle_gamma   90.00
#
_symmetry.space_group_name_H-M   'P 1'
#
loop_
_entity.id
_entity.type
_entity.pdbx_description
1 polymer ?
#
loop_
_entity_poly.entity_id
_entity_poly.type
_entity_poly.pdbx_seq_one_letter_code
_entity_poly.pdbx_strand_id
1 'polypeptide(L)'
;VFPPYEERQPTELVHAAEVTPQGEALRIRVNGLNEFGDPISFVALLALPDGTDGQARLDGAGVVVAERDGKMFIDDVAFDSPAKAAGLDWDQEVVRVLQPVPVPSKYLLYIPVLGLLALVVLAQRRREPEAAAA
;
A
#
# COMPACT_ATOMS: atom_id res chain seq x y z
N VAL A 1 -5.15 -13.30 7.38
CA VAL A 1 -4.77 -12.53 6.17
C VAL A 1 -3.99 -11.33 6.64
N PHE A 2 -2.75 -11.12 6.18
CA PHE A 2 -1.98 -9.92 6.52
C PHE A 2 -2.38 -8.80 5.55
N PRO A 3 -2.89 -7.66 6.02
CA PRO A 3 -3.24 -6.56 5.14
C PRO A 3 -1.97 -5.97 4.51
N PRO A 4 -1.96 -5.73 3.18
CA PRO A 4 -0.79 -5.18 2.50
C PRO A 4 -0.55 -3.68 2.76
N TYR A 5 -1.49 -3.01 3.43
CA TYR A 5 -1.41 -1.60 3.79
C TYR A 5 -1.79 -1.40 5.25
N GLU A 6 -1.09 -0.51 5.92
CA GLU A 6 -1.45 0.03 7.22
C GLU A 6 -2.17 1.37 7.02
N GLU A 7 -3.31 1.56 7.68
CA GLU A 7 -4.04 2.81 7.63
C GLU A 7 -3.44 3.81 8.64
N ARG A 8 -2.93 4.93 8.12
CA ARG A 8 -2.35 6.02 8.91
C ARG A 8 -3.23 7.27 8.86
N GLN A 9 -3.07 8.13 9.86
CA GLN A 9 -3.78 9.41 9.90
C GLN A 9 -3.28 10.33 8.77
N PRO A 10 -4.13 11.21 8.24
CA PRO A 10 -3.73 12.20 7.22
C PRO A 10 -2.54 13.06 7.63
N THR A 11 -2.45 13.43 8.90
CA THR A 11 -1.33 14.21 9.48
C THR A 11 0.00 13.47 9.45
N GLU A 12 -0.01 12.14 9.36
CA GLU A 12 1.19 11.31 9.23
C GLU A 12 1.65 11.16 7.77
N LEU A 13 1.03 11.87 6.81
CA LEU A 13 1.33 11.71 5.38
C LEU A 13 2.83 11.86 5.06
N VAL A 14 3.49 12.87 5.64
CA VAL A 14 4.92 13.12 5.44
C VAL A 14 5.75 11.92 5.93
N HIS A 15 5.43 11.40 7.10
CA HIS A 15 6.11 10.23 7.66
C HIS A 15 5.82 8.96 6.84
N ALA A 16 4.58 8.76 6.42
CA ALA A 16 4.21 7.63 5.55
C ALA A 16 4.95 7.69 4.21
N ALA A 17 5.15 8.89 3.64
CA ALA A 17 5.94 9.09 2.43
C ALA A 17 7.42 8.80 2.65
N GLU A 18 7.97 9.10 3.83
CA GLU A 18 9.35 8.75 4.19
C GLU A 18 9.57 7.24 4.25
N VAL A 19 8.68 6.52 4.94
CA VAL A 19 8.83 5.08 5.23
C VAL A 19 8.41 4.18 4.05
N THR A 20 7.65 4.73 3.08
CA THR A 20 7.25 3.97 1.89
C THR A 20 8.47 3.47 1.11
N PRO A 21 8.60 2.16 0.83
CA PRO A 21 9.74 1.64 0.08
C PRO A 21 9.92 2.32 -1.28
N GLN A 22 11.17 2.42 -1.75
CA GLN A 22 11.44 2.93 -3.09
C GLN A 22 10.77 2.05 -4.16
N GLY A 23 10.21 2.69 -5.19
CA GLY A 23 9.50 2.02 -6.27
C GLY A 23 8.07 1.56 -5.93
N GLU A 24 7.65 1.70 -4.67
CA GLU A 24 6.25 1.50 -4.28
C GLU A 24 5.48 2.82 -4.29
N ALA A 25 4.20 2.75 -4.66
CA ALA A 25 3.31 3.91 -4.64
C ALA A 25 2.64 4.04 -3.27
N LEU A 26 2.65 5.25 -2.72
CA LEU A 26 1.88 5.60 -1.54
C LEU A 26 0.41 5.77 -1.94
N ARG A 27 -0.50 5.12 -1.23
CA ARG A 27 -1.93 5.21 -1.53
C ARG A 27 -2.57 6.24 -0.63
N ILE A 28 -3.32 7.17 -1.22
CA ILE A 28 -3.97 8.24 -0.47
C ILE A 28 -5.44 8.27 -0.87
N ARG A 29 -6.35 8.18 0.12
CA ARG A 29 -7.77 8.40 -0.12
C ARG A 29 -8.08 9.87 0.03
N VAL A 30 -8.69 10.45 -1.00
CA VAL A 30 -9.03 11.85 -1.05
C VAL A 30 -10.53 12.04 -1.30
N ASN A 31 -11.06 13.13 -0.75
CA ASN A 31 -12.37 13.67 -1.06
C ASN A 31 -12.18 15.04 -1.70
N GLY A 32 -12.96 15.35 -2.73
CA GLY A 32 -12.89 16.66 -3.36
C GLY A 32 -14.02 16.84 -4.36
N LEU A 33 -13.83 17.78 -5.28
CA LEU A 33 -14.76 18.04 -6.37
C LEU A 33 -14.14 17.63 -7.71
N ASN A 34 -14.96 17.22 -8.67
CA ASN A 34 -14.53 17.07 -10.06
C ASN A 34 -14.53 18.43 -10.78
N GLU A 35 -14.15 18.42 -12.07
CA GLU A 35 -14.13 19.61 -12.92
C GLU A 35 -15.50 20.31 -13.10
N PHE A 36 -16.59 19.65 -12.75
CA PHE A 36 -17.96 20.17 -12.81
C PHE A 36 -18.52 20.59 -11.44
N GLY A 37 -17.75 20.42 -10.36
CA GLY A 37 -18.16 20.75 -9.00
C GLY A 37 -18.95 19.66 -8.27
N ASP A 38 -19.04 18.44 -8.83
CA ASP A 38 -19.67 17.32 -8.14
C ASP A 38 -18.70 16.68 -7.14
N PRO A 39 -19.17 16.24 -5.96
CA PRO A 39 -18.32 15.58 -4.97
C PRO A 39 -17.83 14.22 -5.47
N ILE A 40 -16.52 13.98 -5.34
CA ILE A 40 -15.86 12.74 -5.68
C ILE A 40 -14.99 12.22 -4.52
N SER A 41 -14.89 10.90 -4.43
CA SER A 41 -14.01 10.20 -3.48
C SER A 41 -13.25 9.11 -4.21
N PHE A 42 -11.92 9.15 -4.19
CA PHE A 42 -11.10 8.16 -4.88
C PHE A 42 -9.80 7.87 -4.12
N VAL A 43 -9.07 6.86 -4.59
CA VAL A 43 -7.75 6.49 -4.07
C VAL A 43 -6.71 6.83 -5.12
N ALA A 44 -5.85 7.79 -4.82
CA ALA A 44 -4.70 8.16 -5.62
C ALA A 44 -3.53 7.20 -5.34
N LEU A 45 -2.85 6.78 -6.41
CA LEU A 45 -1.60 6.03 -6.34
C LEU A 45 -0.44 7.00 -6.56
N LEU A 46 0.09 7.56 -5.48
CA LEU A 46 1.16 8.54 -5.54
C LEU A 46 2.51 7.83 -5.70
N ALA A 47 3.09 7.92 -6.90
CA ALA A 47 4.46 7.50 -7.12
C ALA A 47 5.41 8.50 -6.46
N LEU A 48 6.19 8.03 -5.48
CA LEU A 48 7.14 8.86 -4.75
C LEU A 48 8.53 8.70 -5.38
N PRO A 49 9.12 9.77 -5.95
CA PRO A 49 10.50 9.74 -6.39
C PRO A 49 11.46 9.61 -5.21
N ASP A 50 12.75 9.44 -5.52
CA ASP A 50 13.80 9.45 -4.51
C ASP A 50 13.93 10.85 -3.89
N GLY A 51 14.11 10.88 -2.57
CA GLY A 51 14.26 12.10 -1.80
C GLY A 51 15.00 11.84 -0.49
N THR A 52 15.51 12.91 0.11
CA THR A 52 16.30 12.82 1.36
C THR A 52 15.43 12.58 2.59
N ASP A 53 14.16 13.00 2.55
CA ASP A 53 13.16 12.86 3.61
C ASP A 53 11.76 12.76 3.01
N GLY A 54 10.74 12.55 3.85
CA GLY A 54 9.35 12.44 3.41
C GLY A 54 8.83 13.68 2.69
N GLN A 55 9.24 14.88 3.12
CA GLN A 55 8.80 16.13 2.52
C GLN A 55 9.38 16.29 1.10
N ALA A 56 10.68 16.08 0.92
CA ALA A 56 11.34 16.14 -0.38
C ALA A 56 10.74 15.12 -1.36
N ARG A 57 10.28 13.95 -0.88
CA ARG A 57 9.60 12.97 -1.72
C ARG A 57 8.20 13.43 -2.15
N LEU A 58 7.44 14.09 -1.28
CA LEU A 58 6.15 14.68 -1.63
C LEU A 58 6.32 15.85 -2.61
N ASP A 59 7.28 16.72 -2.35
CA ASP A 59 7.61 17.86 -3.22
C ASP A 59 8.05 17.35 -4.61
N GLY A 60 8.89 16.32 -4.66
CA GLY A 60 9.31 15.68 -5.90
C GLY A 60 8.17 14.97 -6.62
N ALA A 61 7.19 14.43 -5.89
CA ALA A 61 5.96 13.89 -6.46
C ALA A 61 5.02 15.01 -6.98
N GLY A 62 5.33 16.27 -6.68
CA GLY A 62 4.60 17.45 -7.12
C GLY A 62 3.32 17.71 -6.35
N VAL A 63 3.26 17.33 -5.07
CA VAL A 63 2.11 17.62 -4.20
C VAL A 63 2.56 18.44 -3.00
N VAL A 64 1.84 19.53 -2.74
CA VAL A 64 1.99 20.33 -1.51
C VAL A 64 0.75 20.08 -0.66
N VAL A 65 0.95 19.79 0.62
CA VAL A 65 -0.13 19.58 1.58
C VAL A 65 -0.06 20.60 2.71
N ALA A 66 -1.22 20.99 3.21
CA ALA A 66 -1.35 21.91 4.33
C ALA A 66 -2.34 21.35 5.36
N GLU A 67 -2.02 21.55 6.63
CA GLU A 67 -2.95 21.24 7.71
C GLU A 67 -3.85 22.45 7.98
N ARG A 68 -5.17 22.24 7.99
CA ARG A 68 -6.18 23.26 8.32
C ARG A 68 -7.22 22.61 9.23
N ASP A 69 -7.43 23.18 10.41
CA ASP A 69 -8.43 22.70 11.39
C ASP A 69 -8.32 21.20 11.75
N GLY A 70 -7.09 20.67 11.86
CA GLY A 70 -6.82 19.27 12.18
C GLY A 70 -7.10 18.29 11.02
N LYS A 71 -7.33 18.81 9.81
CA LYS A 71 -7.46 18.05 8.57
C LYS A 71 -6.31 18.38 7.63
N MET A 72 -5.96 17.42 6.78
CA MET A 72 -4.92 17.61 5.78
C MET A 72 -5.56 17.86 4.42
N PHE A 73 -5.18 18.96 3.77
CA PHE A 73 -5.66 19.37 2.45
C PHE A 73 -4.50 19.44 1.46
N ILE A 74 -4.82 19.22 0.19
CA ILE A 74 -3.89 19.47 -0.91
C ILE A 74 -3.89 20.96 -1.22
N ASP A 75 -2.75 21.60 -1.01
CA ASP A 75 -2.55 23.04 -1.15
C ASP A 75 -2.07 23.44 -2.55
N ASP A 76 -1.36 22.55 -3.25
CA ASP A 76 -1.00 22.71 -4.65
C ASP A 76 -0.64 21.36 -5.28
N VAL A 77 -0.81 21.25 -6.60
CA VAL A 77 -0.36 20.09 -7.39
C VAL A 77 0.37 20.61 -8.63
N ALA A 78 1.67 20.30 -8.71
CA ALA A 78 2.49 20.72 -9.82
C ALA A 78 1.99 20.13 -11.15
N PHE A 79 2.08 20.92 -12.22
CA PHE A 79 1.74 20.47 -13.57
C PHE A 79 2.69 19.35 -14.03
N ASP A 80 2.17 18.40 -14.81
CA ASP A 80 2.91 17.24 -15.32
C ASP A 80 3.64 16.42 -14.24
N SER A 81 3.08 16.39 -13.04
CA SER A 81 3.65 15.67 -11.89
C SER A 81 3.06 14.28 -11.69
N PRO A 82 3.75 13.38 -10.97
CA PRO A 82 3.19 12.12 -10.49
C PRO A 82 1.87 12.29 -9.73
N ALA A 83 1.75 13.35 -8.91
CA ALA A 83 0.53 13.69 -8.20
C ALA A 83 -0.63 14.03 -9.15
N LYS A 84 -0.38 14.86 -10.18
CA LYS A 84 -1.41 15.20 -11.18
C LYS A 84 -1.82 13.97 -11.99
N ALA A 85 -0.86 13.11 -12.36
CA ALA A 85 -1.14 11.85 -13.05
C ALA A 85 -1.94 10.86 -12.19
N ALA A 86 -1.80 10.92 -10.85
CA ALA A 86 -2.59 10.15 -9.89
C ALA A 86 -4.02 10.72 -9.67
N GLY A 87 -4.38 11.82 -10.35
CA GLY A 87 -5.68 12.47 -10.27
C GLY A 87 -5.85 13.46 -9.12
N LEU A 88 -4.78 13.77 -8.39
CA LEU A 88 -4.82 14.75 -7.31
C LEU A 88 -5.06 16.16 -7.86
N ASP A 89 -5.78 16.96 -7.09
CA ASP A 89 -6.05 18.35 -7.40
C ASP A 89 -6.05 19.23 -6.16
N TRP A 90 -6.01 20.53 -6.40
CA TRP A 90 -6.10 21.55 -5.36
C TRP A 90 -7.41 21.43 -4.56
N ASP A 91 -7.33 21.74 -3.27
CA ASP A 91 -8.46 21.78 -2.32
C ASP A 91 -9.14 20.42 -2.05
N GLN A 92 -8.44 19.32 -2.36
CA GLN A 92 -8.88 17.98 -1.97
C GLN A 92 -8.50 17.70 -0.51
N GLU A 93 -9.43 17.13 0.25
CA GLU A 93 -9.21 16.65 1.61
C GLU A 93 -8.59 15.24 1.60
N VAL A 94 -7.44 15.08 2.26
CA VAL A 94 -6.84 13.77 2.51
C VAL A 94 -7.55 13.11 3.68
N VAL A 95 -8.29 12.04 3.38
CA VAL A 95 -9.11 11.33 4.37
C VAL A 95 -8.33 10.23 5.06
N ARG A 96 -7.51 9.48 4.30
CA ARG A 96 -6.71 8.36 4.82
C ARG A 96 -5.43 8.19 4.01
N VAL A 97 -4.38 7.79 4.72
CA VAL A 97 -3.12 7.39 4.10
C VAL A 97 -2.98 5.88 4.27
N LEU A 98 -2.71 5.18 3.17
CA LEU A 98 -2.57 3.74 3.11
C LEU A 98 -1.10 3.44 2.83
N GLN A 99 -0.33 3.31 3.90
CA GLN A 99 1.11 3.06 3.83
C GLN A 99 1.35 1.59 3.49
N PRO A 100 2.16 1.27 2.46
CA PRO A 100 2.52 -0.11 2.17
C PRO A 100 3.38 -0.69 3.31
N VAL A 101 3.09 -1.94 3.67
CA VAL A 101 3.83 -2.66 4.71
C VAL A 101 4.35 -4.01 4.21
N PRO A 102 5.54 -4.44 4.65
CA PRO A 102 6.08 -5.72 4.25
C PRO A 102 5.21 -6.85 4.80
N VAL A 103 4.61 -7.64 3.91
CA VAL A 103 3.83 -8.83 4.28
C VAL A 103 4.64 -10.10 4.06
N PRO A 104 4.54 -11.10 4.96
CA PRO A 104 5.16 -12.39 4.75
C PRO A 104 4.66 -13.02 3.44
N SER A 105 5.57 -13.65 2.71
CA SER A 105 5.25 -14.32 1.46
C SER A 105 4.18 -15.40 1.66
N LYS A 106 3.14 -15.39 0.81
CA LYS A 106 2.08 -16.42 0.81
C LYS A 106 2.64 -17.84 0.64
N TYR A 107 3.85 -17.97 0.10
CA TYR A 107 4.48 -19.27 -0.12
C TYR A 107 4.91 -19.96 1.18
N LEU A 108 5.05 -19.22 2.28
CA LEU A 108 5.36 -19.81 3.58
C LEU A 108 4.29 -20.80 4.05
N LEU A 109 3.04 -20.66 3.58
CA LEU A 109 1.95 -21.60 3.89
C LEU A 109 2.19 -23.00 3.31
N TYR A 110 2.93 -23.14 2.20
CA TYR A 110 3.17 -24.46 1.61
C TYR A 110 4.06 -25.33 2.48
N ILE A 111 4.94 -24.77 3.30
CA ILE A 111 5.85 -25.52 4.17
C ILE A 111 5.07 -26.43 5.14
N PRO A 112 4.16 -25.92 5.99
CA PRO A 112 3.39 -26.77 6.91
C PRO A 112 2.42 -27.72 6.18
N VAL A 113 1.84 -27.30 5.05
CA VAL A 113 0.90 -28.13 4.28
C VAL A 113 1.62 -29.33 3.64
N LEU A 114 2.75 -29.08 2.98
CA LEU A 114 3.58 -30.15 2.41
C LEU A 114 4.21 -31.02 3.50
N GLY A 115 4.56 -30.44 4.65
CA GLY A 115 5.01 -31.19 5.82
C GLY A 115 3.96 -32.17 6.32
N LEU A 116 2.70 -31.72 6.45
CA LEU A 116 1.59 -32.59 6.83
C LEU A 116 1.36 -33.70 5.79
N LEU A 117 1.37 -33.35 4.50
CA LEU A 117 1.23 -34.33 3.42
C LEU A 117 2.37 -35.38 3.48
N ALA A 118 3.61 -34.96 3.68
CA ALA A 118 4.75 -35.85 3.82
C ALA A 118 4.57 -36.81 5.01
N LEU A 119 4.07 -36.33 6.16
CA LEU A 119 3.76 -37.18 7.31
C LEU A 119 2.67 -38.21 6.98
N VAL A 120 1.62 -37.81 6.27
CA VAL A 120 0.55 -38.71 5.83
C VAL A 120 1.09 -39.77 4.87
N VAL A 121 1.91 -39.40 3.88
CA VAL A 121 2.54 -40.33 2.94
C VAL A 121 3.44 -41.33 3.67
N LEU A 122 4.24 -40.88 4.63
CA LEU A 122 5.08 -41.77 5.45
C LEU A 122 4.24 -42.74 6.31
N ALA A 123 3.13 -42.28 6.87
CA ALA A 123 2.21 -43.12 7.64
C ALA A 123 1.47 -44.14 6.75
N GLN A 124 1.09 -43.77 5.53
CA GLN A 124 0.46 -44.68 4.56
C GLN A 124 1.45 -45.73 4.06
N ARG A 125 2.69 -45.35 3.72
CA ARG A 125 3.74 -46.29 3.29
C ARG A 125 4.08 -47.35 4.32
N ARG A 126 4.02 -47.01 5.62
CA ARG A 126 4.21 -47.98 6.72
C ARG A 126 3.07 -48.98 6.86
N ARG A 127 1.91 -48.69 6.25
CA ARG A 127 0.70 -49.53 6.30
C ARG A 127 0.49 -50.34 5.04
N GLU A 128 1.30 -50.17 4.00
CA GLU A 128 1.30 -51.09 2.89
C GLU A 128 1.80 -52.45 3.42
N PRO A 129 0.95 -53.50 3.43
CA PRO A 129 1.46 -54.84 3.65
C PRO A 129 2.48 -55.08 2.55
N GLU A 130 3.64 -55.62 2.91
CA GLU A 130 4.57 -56.21 1.97
C GLU A 130 3.72 -57.01 0.97
N ALA A 131 3.56 -56.47 -0.24
CA ALA A 131 2.87 -57.19 -1.29
C ALA A 131 3.66 -58.47 -1.42
N ALA A 132 3.05 -59.57 -0.95
CA ALA A 132 3.66 -60.86 -0.79
C ALA A 132 4.56 -61.11 -2.00
N ALA A 133 5.85 -61.29 -1.74
CA ALA A 133 6.80 -61.74 -2.74
C ALA A 133 6.16 -62.93 -3.48
N ALA A 134 5.86 -62.70 -4.76
CA ALA A 134 5.41 -63.70 -5.72
C ALA A 134 6.56 -64.00 -6.68
#